data_AF-A0AAC9JGQ8-F1
#
_entry.id   AF-A0AAC9JGQ8-F1
#
_cell.length_a   1.000
_cell.length_b   1.000
_cell.length_c   1.000
_cell.angle_alpha   90.00
_cell.angle_beta   90.00
_cell.angle_gamma   90.00
#
_symmetry.space_group_name_H-M   'P 1'
#
loop_
_entity.id
_entity.type
_entity.pdbx_description
1 polymer ?
#
loop_
_entity_poly.entity_id
_entity_poly.type
_entity_poly.pdbx_seq_one_letter_code
_entity_poly.pdbx_strand_id
1 'polypeptide(L)'
;MDINNLKKHIAETAYNVGYSAKLHFASYEMIERLPGLISFFSMAFGVYALAFSSLSTKFMSCTLLVLGLIGLYISMKNGDKKIYEEKGIALTGLFNELKHLMLDAKSQSPNTTDIANKLNDIELRYNNSCASSHIMFATWFAHYKFFWEQQIAWIDEQRKFGFFRDKVPLTFWISLIVMVIIVLLNTDAIMTHVCKFIQTEGVNS
;
A
#
# COMPACT_ATOMS: atom_id res chain seq x y z
N MET A 1 35.13 2.86 7.32
CA MET A 1 34.04 2.65 6.36
C MET A 1 34.08 3.80 5.36
N ASP A 2 33.99 3.53 4.06
CA ASP A 2 33.97 4.58 3.03
C ASP A 2 32.70 5.44 3.13
N ILE A 3 32.82 6.76 2.89
CA ILE A 3 31.69 7.70 3.07
C ILE A 3 30.56 7.46 2.06
N ASN A 4 30.86 7.01 0.84
CA ASN A 4 29.82 6.71 -0.14
C ASN A 4 29.06 5.44 0.23
N ASN A 5 29.77 4.42 0.72
CA ASN A 5 29.13 3.24 1.28
C ASN A 5 28.24 3.58 2.48
N LEU A 6 28.67 4.51 3.34
CA LEU A 6 27.87 4.98 4.47
C LEU A 6 26.61 5.73 4.04
N LYS A 7 26.71 6.63 3.06
CA LYS A 7 25.53 7.29 2.47
C LYS A 7 24.56 6.29 1.86
N LYS A 8 25.05 5.30 1.12
CA LYS A 8 24.21 4.24 0.55
C LYS A 8 23.49 3.45 1.64
N HIS A 9 24.21 3.07 2.70
CA HIS A 9 23.63 2.34 3.83
C HIS A 9 22.54 3.16 4.53
N ILE A 10 22.78 4.44 4.83
CA ILE A 10 21.76 5.33 5.41
C ILE A 10 20.51 5.38 4.53
N ALA A 11 20.67 5.49 3.21
CA ALA A 11 19.54 5.53 2.27
C ALA A 11 18.75 4.20 2.23
N GLU A 12 19.44 3.06 2.26
CA GLU A 12 18.80 1.74 2.32
C GLU A 12 18.05 1.54 3.64
N THR A 13 18.64 1.93 4.78
CA THR A 13 17.98 1.89 6.08
C THR A 13 16.79 2.84 6.13
N ALA A 14 16.91 4.05 5.57
CA ALA A 14 15.79 5.00 5.48
C ALA A 14 14.63 4.49 4.63
N TYR A 15 14.93 3.80 3.53
CA TYR A 15 13.91 3.13 2.73
C TYR A 15 13.16 2.09 3.56
N ASN A 16 13.87 1.21 4.26
CA ASN A 16 13.26 0.16 5.07
C ASN A 16 12.41 0.74 6.21
N VAL A 17 12.97 1.68 6.97
CA VAL A 17 12.28 2.35 8.08
C VAL A 17 11.06 3.12 7.58
N GLY A 18 11.21 3.89 6.50
CA GLY A 18 10.13 4.69 5.94
C GLY A 18 8.99 3.84 5.36
N TYR A 19 9.31 2.77 4.64
CA TYR A 19 8.32 1.83 4.13
C TYR A 19 7.57 1.14 5.28
N SER A 20 8.31 0.66 6.29
CA SER A 20 7.71 0.06 7.49
C SER A 20 6.81 1.04 8.24
N ALA A 21 7.18 2.32 8.35
CA ALA A 21 6.31 3.34 8.93
C ALA A 21 4.98 3.47 8.17
N LYS A 22 5.04 3.53 6.83
CA LYS A 22 3.84 3.58 5.99
C LYS A 22 3.01 2.31 6.07
N LEU A 23 3.62 1.16 6.26
CA LEU A 23 2.91 -0.11 6.42
C LEU A 23 2.09 -0.17 7.71
N HIS A 24 2.64 0.36 8.81
CA HIS A 24 1.91 0.49 10.06
C HIS A 24 0.75 1.49 9.93
N PHE A 25 0.98 2.68 9.36
CA PHE A 25 -0.11 3.64 9.13
C PHE A 25 -1.17 3.15 8.15
N ALA A 26 -0.77 2.41 7.11
CA ALA A 26 -1.72 1.77 6.19
C ALA A 26 -2.59 0.76 6.93
N SER A 27 -2.01 -0.05 7.82
CA SER A 27 -2.75 -1.01 8.65
C SER A 27 -3.72 -0.28 9.59
N TYR A 28 -3.26 0.78 10.27
CA TYR A 28 -4.11 1.62 11.12
C TYR A 28 -5.31 2.20 10.36
N GLU A 29 -5.07 2.84 9.21
CA GLU A 29 -6.15 3.47 8.45
C GLU A 29 -7.12 2.47 7.84
N MET A 30 -6.64 1.28 7.45
CA MET A 30 -7.54 0.22 7.00
C MET A 30 -8.48 -0.21 8.13
N ILE A 31 -7.98 -0.40 9.34
CA ILE A 31 -8.82 -0.74 10.49
C ILE A 31 -9.81 0.39 10.79
N GLU A 32 -9.35 1.64 10.76
CA GLU A 32 -10.15 2.81 11.13
C GLU A 32 -11.25 3.14 10.10
N ARG A 33 -10.92 3.08 8.80
CA ARG A 33 -11.78 3.65 7.75
C ARG A 33 -12.46 2.60 6.87
N LEU A 34 -11.81 1.47 6.62
CA LEU A 34 -12.28 0.52 5.59
C LEU A 34 -13.61 -0.17 5.95
N PRO A 35 -13.83 -0.65 7.19
CA PRO A 35 -15.13 -1.24 7.57
C PRO A 35 -16.29 -0.25 7.44
N GLY A 36 -16.06 1.02 7.82
CA GLY A 36 -17.05 2.09 7.68
C GLY A 36 -17.40 2.37 6.22
N LEU A 37 -16.39 2.45 5.34
CA LEU A 37 -16.60 2.62 3.90
C LEU A 37 -17.36 1.45 3.29
N ILE A 38 -16.98 0.21 3.61
CA ILE A 38 -17.69 -0.99 3.13
C ILE A 38 -19.15 -0.94 3.57
N SER A 39 -19.42 -0.61 4.83
CA SER A 39 -20.79 -0.54 5.37
C SER A 39 -21.62 0.53 4.68
N PHE A 40 -21.03 1.72 4.46
CA PHE A 40 -21.69 2.83 3.78
C PHE A 40 -22.07 2.47 2.33
N PHE A 41 -21.12 1.97 1.54
CA PHE A 41 -21.38 1.60 0.15
C PHE A 41 -22.33 0.40 0.04
N SER A 42 -22.23 -0.57 0.94
CA SER A 42 -23.15 -1.72 0.97
C SER A 42 -24.58 -1.28 1.26
N MET A 43 -24.77 -0.33 2.19
CA MET A 43 -26.09 0.23 2.50
C MET A 43 -26.64 1.04 1.31
N ALA A 44 -25.82 1.92 0.73
CA ALA A 44 -26.22 2.70 -0.45
C ALA A 44 -26.64 1.77 -1.61
N PHE A 45 -25.86 0.72 -1.86
CA PHE A 45 -26.20 -0.29 -2.86
C PHE A 45 -27.52 -0.99 -2.53
N GLY A 46 -27.73 -1.39 -1.27
CA GLY A 46 -28.97 -2.02 -0.82
C GLY A 46 -30.20 -1.14 -1.06
N VAL A 47 -30.09 0.17 -0.84
CA VAL A 47 -31.16 1.14 -1.14
C VAL A 47 -31.45 1.19 -2.65
N TYR A 48 -30.42 1.29 -3.49
CA TYR A 48 -30.60 1.33 -4.95
C TYR A 48 -31.12 0.00 -5.52
N ALA A 49 -30.80 -1.13 -4.90
CA ALA A 49 -31.28 -2.44 -5.31
C ALA A 49 -32.81 -2.59 -5.16
N LEU A 50 -33.47 -1.76 -4.34
CA LEU A 50 -34.93 -1.70 -4.26
C LEU A 50 -35.56 -1.04 -5.50
N ALA A 51 -34.84 -0.14 -6.17
CA ALA A 51 -35.29 0.54 -7.37
C ALA A 51 -34.89 -0.18 -8.66
N PHE A 52 -33.73 -0.85 -8.68
CA PHE A 52 -33.16 -1.49 -9.87
C PHE A 52 -32.92 -2.99 -9.66
N SER A 53 -33.73 -3.83 -10.30
CA SER A 53 -33.67 -5.30 -10.18
C SER A 53 -32.33 -5.90 -10.65
N SER A 54 -31.61 -5.24 -11.57
CA SER A 54 -30.27 -5.65 -12.02
C SER A 54 -29.21 -5.64 -10.91
N LEU A 55 -29.40 -4.85 -9.85
CA LEU A 55 -28.49 -4.80 -8.70
C LEU A 55 -28.75 -5.94 -7.70
N SER A 56 -29.94 -6.57 -7.74
CA SER A 56 -30.31 -7.69 -6.85
C SER A 56 -29.95 -9.07 -7.42
N THR A 57 -29.01 -9.13 -8.37
CA THR A 57 -28.56 -10.40 -8.93
C THR A 57 -27.75 -11.19 -7.90
N LYS A 58 -27.80 -12.54 -7.99
CA LYS A 58 -27.03 -13.44 -7.12
C LYS A 58 -25.54 -13.05 -7.06
N PHE A 59 -24.96 -12.68 -8.20
CA PHE A 59 -23.57 -12.24 -8.28
C PHE A 59 -23.29 -10.98 -7.45
N MET A 60 -24.15 -9.97 -7.54
CA MET A 60 -24.02 -8.74 -6.76
C MET A 60 -24.20 -9.01 -5.26
N SER A 61 -25.20 -9.80 -4.88
CA SER A 61 -25.42 -10.19 -3.48
C SER A 61 -24.23 -10.96 -2.90
N CYS A 62 -23.66 -11.91 -3.65
CA CYS A 62 -22.44 -12.62 -3.23
C CYS A 62 -21.25 -11.66 -3.07
N THR A 63 -21.09 -10.69 -3.98
CA THR A 63 -20.00 -9.70 -3.92
C THR A 63 -20.10 -8.86 -2.64
N LEU A 64 -21.30 -8.35 -2.32
CA LEU A 64 -21.53 -7.60 -1.09
C LEU A 64 -21.28 -8.44 0.17
N LEU A 65 -21.69 -9.72 0.15
CA LEU A 65 -21.41 -10.65 1.25
C LEU A 65 -19.90 -10.81 1.48
N VAL A 66 -19.12 -11.02 0.42
CA VAL A 66 -17.65 -11.12 0.51
C VAL A 66 -17.04 -9.82 1.04
N LEU A 67 -17.49 -8.66 0.56
CA LEU A 67 -17.05 -7.37 1.09
C LEU A 67 -17.38 -7.21 2.58
N GLY A 68 -18.57 -7.63 3.00
CA GLY A 68 -18.97 -7.66 4.40
C GLY A 68 -18.06 -8.54 5.27
N LEU A 69 -17.69 -9.73 4.77
CA LEU A 69 -16.75 -10.62 5.45
C LEU A 69 -15.34 -10.01 5.57
N ILE A 70 -14.87 -9.30 4.55
CA ILE A 70 -13.60 -8.55 4.60
C ILE A 70 -13.68 -7.45 5.68
N GLY A 71 -14.76 -6.67 5.70
CA GLY A 71 -14.99 -5.64 6.71
C GLY A 71 -15.01 -6.20 8.13
N LEU A 72 -15.68 -7.34 8.33
CA LEU A 72 -15.70 -8.04 9.61
C LEU A 72 -14.30 -8.51 10.03
N TYR A 73 -13.56 -9.18 9.14
CA TYR A 73 -12.19 -9.64 9.41
C TYR A 73 -11.28 -8.50 9.87
N ILE A 74 -11.34 -7.35 9.18
CA ILE A 74 -10.55 -6.16 9.54
C ILE A 74 -11.00 -5.59 10.88
N SER A 75 -12.31 -5.58 11.16
CA SER A 75 -12.85 -5.05 12.42
C SER A 75 -12.43 -5.90 13.62
N MET A 76 -12.24 -7.21 13.44
CA MET A 76 -11.69 -8.09 14.48
C MET A 76 -10.25 -7.72 14.87
N LYS A 77 -9.53 -6.97 14.05
CA LYS A 77 -8.18 -6.47 14.33
C LYS A 77 -8.14 -5.10 15.01
N ASN A 78 -9.29 -4.55 15.41
CA ASN A 78 -9.36 -3.25 16.06
C ASN A 78 -8.56 -3.17 17.38
N GLY A 79 -8.37 -4.29 18.08
CA GLY A 79 -7.52 -4.37 19.28
C GLY A 79 -6.04 -3.99 19.01
N ASP A 80 -5.55 -4.26 17.80
CA ASP A 80 -4.16 -3.98 17.41
C ASP A 80 -3.99 -2.55 16.85
N LYS A 81 -5.08 -1.81 16.66
CA LYS A 81 -5.10 -0.50 15.99
C LYS A 81 -4.09 0.49 16.58
N LYS A 82 -4.11 0.62 17.91
CA LYS A 82 -3.26 1.58 18.63
C LYS A 82 -1.77 1.23 18.48
N ILE A 83 -1.45 -0.06 18.46
CA ILE A 83 -0.07 -0.55 18.29
C ILE A 83 0.46 -0.12 16.92
N TYR A 84 -0.36 -0.22 15.86
CA TYR A 84 0.03 0.24 14.53
C TYR A 84 0.31 1.75 14.49
N GLU A 85 -0.52 2.55 15.15
CA GLU A 85 -0.28 4.00 15.24
C GLU A 85 1.02 4.33 15.99
N GLU A 86 1.20 3.75 17.18
CA GLU A 86 2.38 3.98 18.03
C GLU A 86 3.68 3.59 17.30
N LYS A 87 3.69 2.43 16.63
CA LYS A 87 4.84 1.99 15.82
C LYS A 87 5.06 2.88 14.58
N GLY A 88 3.99 3.31 13.91
CA GLY A 88 4.08 4.22 12.78
C GLY A 88 4.73 5.56 13.15
N ILE A 89 4.35 6.12 14.31
CA ILE A 89 4.93 7.35 14.87
C ILE A 89 6.42 7.14 15.19
N ALA A 90 6.76 6.06 15.92
CA ALA A 90 8.15 5.76 16.28
C ALA A 90 9.05 5.61 15.04
N LEU A 91 8.60 4.85 14.04
CA LEU A 91 9.35 4.65 12.79
C LEU A 91 9.48 5.94 11.97
N THR A 92 8.48 6.83 12.02
CA THR A 92 8.57 8.15 11.39
C THR A 92 9.63 9.03 12.06
N GLY A 93 9.75 8.94 13.39
CA GLY A 93 10.85 9.57 14.13
C GLY A 93 12.21 9.11 13.63
N LEU A 94 12.43 7.78 13.57
CA LEU A 94 13.66 7.19 13.05
C LEU A 94 13.94 7.60 11.59
N PHE A 95 12.90 7.68 10.75
CA PHE A 95 13.05 8.14 9.36
C PHE A 95 13.56 9.58 9.28
N ASN A 96 13.05 10.47 10.13
CA ASN A 96 13.51 11.85 10.19
C ASN A 96 14.96 11.94 10.72
N GLU A 97 15.30 11.14 11.73
CA GLU A 97 16.69 11.03 12.22
C GLU A 97 17.64 10.60 11.10
N LEU A 98 17.26 9.61 10.28
CA LEU A 98 18.06 9.18 9.12
C LEU A 98 18.21 10.27 8.06
N LYS A 99 17.16 11.07 7.84
CA LYS A 99 17.24 12.23 6.94
C LYS A 99 18.25 13.26 7.44
N HIS A 100 18.27 13.54 8.74
CA HIS A 100 19.27 14.44 9.35
C HIS A 100 20.68 13.84 9.27
N LEU A 101 20.82 12.55 9.57
CA LEU A 101 22.08 11.83 9.47
C LEU A 101 22.66 11.83 8.04
N MET A 102 21.81 11.75 7.02
CA MET A 102 22.20 11.90 5.62
C MET A 102 22.75 13.30 5.31
N LEU A 103 22.17 14.36 5.89
CA LEU A 103 22.66 15.72 5.72
C LEU A 103 24.06 15.87 6.37
N ASP A 104 24.25 15.31 7.56
CA ASP A 104 25.55 15.31 8.24
C ASP A 104 26.60 14.55 7.42
N ALA A 105 26.23 13.42 6.81
CA ALA A 105 27.11 12.65 5.92
C ALA A 105 27.46 13.40 4.62
N LYS A 106 26.63 14.35 4.19
CA LYS A 106 26.87 15.21 3.01
C LYS A 106 27.67 16.49 3.34
N SER A 107 27.96 16.75 4.61
CA SER A 107 28.77 17.91 5.02
C SER A 107 30.21 17.85 4.47
N GLN A 108 30.90 18.99 4.46
CA GLN A 108 32.26 19.12 3.89
C GLN A 108 33.33 18.34 4.65
N SER A 109 33.11 18.07 5.94
CA SER A 109 34.02 17.32 6.82
C SER A 109 33.25 16.34 7.72
N PRO A 110 32.71 15.24 7.17
CA PRO A 110 31.85 14.33 7.91
C PRO A 110 32.65 13.45 8.88
N ASN A 111 32.21 13.39 10.13
CA ASN A 111 32.76 12.42 11.09
C ASN A 111 32.17 11.03 10.85
N THR A 112 32.82 10.26 9.99
CA THR A 112 32.33 8.93 9.55
C THR A 112 32.09 7.94 10.69
N THR A 113 32.89 8.01 11.76
CA THR A 113 32.76 7.11 12.92
C THR A 113 31.53 7.43 13.75
N ASP A 114 31.27 8.72 14.01
CA ASP A 114 30.06 9.17 14.73
C ASP A 114 28.79 8.83 13.95
N ILE A 115 28.81 9.06 12.64
CA ILE A 115 27.67 8.76 11.75
C ILE A 115 27.39 7.25 11.74
N ALA A 116 28.42 6.41 11.66
CA ALA A 116 28.26 4.95 11.69
C ALA A 116 27.68 4.47 13.04
N ASN A 117 28.12 5.05 14.16
CA ASN A 117 27.58 4.72 15.48
C ASN A 117 26.10 5.11 15.61
N LYS A 118 25.73 6.31 15.15
CA LYS A 118 24.33 6.76 15.11
C LYS A 118 23.46 5.89 14.21
N LEU A 119 23.98 5.47 13.05
CA LEU A 119 23.27 4.56 12.15
C LEU A 119 22.99 3.21 12.83
N ASN A 120 24.00 2.62 13.47
CA ASN A 120 23.84 1.36 14.20
C ASN A 120 22.80 1.47 15.34
N ASP A 121 22.78 2.58 16.07
CA ASP A 121 21.78 2.84 17.10
C ASP A 121 20.35 2.93 16.51
N ILE A 122 20.18 3.63 15.38
CA ILE A 122 18.89 3.71 14.68
C ILE A 122 18.43 2.31 14.23
N GLU A 123 19.34 1.49 13.70
CA GLU A 123 19.03 0.12 13.26
C GLU A 123 18.60 -0.77 14.43
N LEU A 124 19.25 -0.63 15.57
CA LEU A 124 18.87 -1.36 16.79
C LEU A 124 17.46 -0.96 17.25
N ARG A 125 17.15 0.35 17.27
CA ARG A 125 15.81 0.85 17.58
C ARG A 125 14.77 0.42 16.55
N TYR A 126 15.13 0.36 15.28
CA TYR A 126 14.28 -0.11 14.19
C TYR A 126 13.91 -1.59 14.36
N ASN A 127 14.89 -2.45 14.65
CA ASN A 127 14.67 -3.88 14.85
C ASN A 127 13.74 -4.16 16.04
N ASN A 128 13.84 -3.38 17.12
CA ASN A 128 12.94 -3.46 18.28
C ASN A 128 11.51 -2.92 18.00
N SER A 129 11.34 -2.20 16.90
CA SER A 129 10.08 -1.52 16.54
C SER A 129 9.27 -2.25 15.47
N CYS A 130 9.77 -3.32 14.87
CA CYS A 130 9.05 -4.07 13.84
C CYS A 130 7.92 -4.91 14.45
N ALA A 131 6.66 -4.65 14.06
CA ALA A 131 5.54 -5.53 14.37
C ALA A 131 5.56 -6.77 13.44
N SER A 132 5.17 -7.93 13.98
CA SER A 132 5.25 -9.22 13.27
C SER A 132 4.04 -9.51 12.38
N SER A 133 2.94 -8.76 12.48
CA SER A 133 1.76 -8.98 11.66
C SER A 133 1.09 -7.67 11.24
N HIS A 134 0.76 -7.57 9.95
CA HIS A 134 0.07 -6.43 9.33
C HIS A 134 -1.26 -6.89 8.73
N ILE A 135 -2.17 -5.94 8.52
CA ILE A 135 -3.45 -6.22 7.87
C ILE A 135 -3.21 -6.65 6.41
N MET A 136 -3.97 -7.65 5.96
CA MET A 136 -3.94 -8.08 4.56
C MET A 136 -4.22 -6.89 3.64
N PHE A 137 -3.49 -6.79 2.52
CA PHE A 137 -3.54 -5.67 1.56
C PHE A 137 -2.99 -4.32 2.05
N ALA A 138 -2.63 -4.15 3.33
CA ALA A 138 -2.01 -2.92 3.82
C ALA A 138 -0.69 -2.62 3.08
N THR A 139 -0.01 -3.64 2.56
CA THR A 139 1.20 -3.51 1.74
C THR A 139 0.96 -2.70 0.46
N TRP A 140 -0.17 -2.88 -0.22
CA TRP A 140 -0.51 -2.08 -1.41
C TRP A 140 -0.70 -0.61 -1.05
N PHE A 141 -1.42 -0.36 0.03
CA PHE A 141 -1.69 1.00 0.45
C PHE A 141 -0.42 1.69 0.97
N ALA A 142 0.43 0.95 1.69
CA ALA A 142 1.75 1.42 2.12
C ALA A 142 2.65 1.77 0.94
N HIS A 143 2.63 0.96 -0.12
CA HIS A 143 3.39 1.18 -1.34
C HIS A 143 2.97 2.47 -2.03
N TYR A 144 1.65 2.68 -2.20
CA TYR A 144 1.11 3.94 -2.71
C TYR A 144 1.59 5.13 -1.86
N LYS A 145 1.42 5.07 -0.53
CA LYS A 145 1.85 6.16 0.36
C LYS A 145 3.35 6.43 0.30
N PHE A 146 4.17 5.39 0.21
CA PHE A 146 5.62 5.54 0.21
C PHE A 146 6.12 6.11 -1.12
N PHE A 147 5.63 5.65 -2.27
CA PHE A 147 6.14 6.11 -3.56
C PHE A 147 5.44 7.35 -4.11
N TRP A 148 4.19 7.60 -3.70
CA TRP A 148 3.39 8.71 -4.22
C TRP A 148 3.34 9.91 -3.27
N GLU A 149 3.25 9.70 -1.95
CA GLU A 149 3.06 10.78 -0.97
C GLU A 149 4.35 11.18 -0.22
N GLN A 150 5.20 10.20 0.12
CA GLN A 150 6.45 10.45 0.85
C GLN A 150 7.50 11.12 -0.05
N GLN A 151 8.24 12.08 0.51
CA GLN A 151 9.41 12.65 -0.15
C GLN A 151 10.57 11.63 -0.18
N ILE A 152 10.68 10.87 -1.26
CA ILE A 152 11.72 9.87 -1.48
C ILE A 152 12.93 10.36 -2.28
N ALA A 153 12.90 11.61 -2.78
CA ALA A 153 13.93 12.14 -3.68
C ALA A 153 15.35 12.06 -3.09
N TRP A 154 15.50 12.38 -1.79
CA TRP A 154 16.79 12.33 -1.11
C TRP A 154 17.34 10.90 -0.94
N ILE A 155 16.45 9.90 -0.93
CA ILE A 155 16.81 8.47 -0.91
C ILE A 155 17.19 8.04 -2.34
N ASP A 156 16.44 8.50 -3.34
CA ASP A 156 16.68 8.19 -4.77
C ASP A 156 18.04 8.67 -5.28
N GLU A 157 18.62 9.70 -4.66
CA GLU A 157 19.97 10.17 -4.95
C GLU A 157 21.03 9.09 -4.72
N GLN A 158 20.87 8.26 -3.69
CA GLN A 158 21.84 7.21 -3.31
C GLN A 158 21.35 5.81 -3.73
N ARG A 159 20.03 5.61 -3.79
CA ARG A 159 19.38 4.36 -4.21
C ARG A 159 18.37 4.66 -5.32
N LYS A 160 18.80 4.54 -6.57
CA LYS A 160 17.94 4.77 -7.73
C LYS A 160 16.76 3.81 -7.77
N PHE A 161 15.54 4.34 -7.87
CA PHE A 161 14.30 3.57 -7.98
C PHE A 161 13.85 3.45 -9.43
N GLY A 162 13.71 2.22 -9.92
CA GLY A 162 13.12 1.94 -11.23
C GLY A 162 11.59 2.00 -11.20
N PHE A 163 10.98 2.54 -12.26
CA PHE A 163 9.52 2.64 -12.35
C PHE A 163 8.83 1.26 -12.29
N PHE A 164 9.28 0.30 -13.11
CA PHE A 164 8.62 -1.00 -13.26
C PHE A 164 8.81 -1.94 -12.07
N ARG A 165 10.00 -1.91 -11.46
CA ARG A 165 10.39 -2.84 -10.39
C ARG A 165 10.07 -2.29 -8.99
N ASP A 166 10.35 -1.01 -8.75
CA ASP A 166 10.31 -0.45 -7.40
C ASP A 166 9.04 0.37 -7.16
N LYS A 167 8.60 1.18 -8.13
CA LYS A 167 7.43 2.06 -7.94
C LYS A 167 6.08 1.38 -8.11
N VAL A 168 6.02 0.22 -8.77
CA VAL A 168 4.78 -0.55 -8.96
C VAL A 168 4.90 -1.90 -8.25
N PRO A 169 3.91 -2.30 -7.41
CA PRO A 169 3.95 -3.60 -6.75
C PRO A 169 3.95 -4.77 -7.75
N LEU A 170 4.76 -5.80 -7.51
CA LEU A 170 4.78 -7.01 -8.35
C LEU A 170 3.39 -7.67 -8.45
N THR A 171 2.64 -7.68 -7.36
CA THR A 171 1.29 -8.25 -7.31
C THR A 171 0.30 -7.46 -8.18
N PHE A 172 0.54 -6.18 -8.44
CA PHE A 172 -0.23 -5.41 -9.41
C PHE A 172 0.04 -5.93 -10.83
N TRP A 173 1.31 -6.13 -11.19
CA TRP A 173 1.68 -6.72 -12.49
C TRP A 173 1.07 -8.12 -12.69
N ILE A 174 1.15 -8.97 -11.67
CA ILE A 174 0.52 -10.30 -11.71
C ILE A 174 -0.99 -10.18 -11.91
N SER A 175 -1.66 -9.27 -11.18
CA SER A 175 -3.11 -9.08 -11.33
C SER A 175 -3.50 -8.60 -12.73
N LEU A 176 -2.69 -7.73 -13.35
CA LEU A 176 -2.88 -7.25 -14.71
C LEU A 176 -2.71 -8.39 -15.72
N ILE A 177 -1.66 -9.21 -15.57
CA ILE A 177 -1.41 -10.36 -16.46
C ILE A 177 -2.56 -11.36 -16.37
N VAL A 178 -3.01 -11.69 -15.16
CA VAL A 178 -4.16 -12.59 -14.96
C VAL A 178 -5.42 -12.02 -15.59
N MET A 179 -5.69 -10.72 -15.41
CA MET A 179 -6.83 -10.05 -16.04
C MET A 179 -6.76 -10.14 -17.56
N VAL A 180 -5.58 -9.90 -18.17
CA VAL A 180 -5.38 -10.02 -19.62
C VAL A 180 -5.62 -11.45 -20.08
N ILE A 181 -5.11 -12.47 -19.37
CA ILE A 181 -5.34 -13.88 -19.71
C ILE A 181 -6.84 -14.21 -19.66
N ILE A 182 -7.56 -13.77 -18.63
CA ILE A 182 -9.01 -13.98 -18.52
C ILE A 182 -9.73 -13.35 -19.71
N VAL A 183 -9.38 -12.12 -20.07
CA VAL A 183 -9.99 -11.43 -21.23
C VAL A 183 -9.70 -12.18 -22.53
N LEU A 184 -8.46 -12.62 -22.75
CA LEU A 184 -8.06 -13.34 -23.96
C LEU A 184 -8.76 -14.70 -24.09
N LEU A 185 -8.87 -15.45 -22.99
CA LEU A 185 -9.54 -16.75 -22.96
C LEU A 185 -11.06 -16.67 -23.09
N ASN A 186 -11.66 -15.51 -22.79
CA ASN A 186 -13.11 -15.29 -22.88
C ASN A 186 -13.50 -14.41 -24.08
N THR A 187 -12.63 -14.30 -25.09
CA THR A 187 -12.85 -13.45 -26.27
C THR A 187 -14.16 -13.73 -26.99
N ASP A 188 -14.52 -15.00 -27.19
CA ASP A 188 -15.79 -15.38 -27.85
C ASP A 188 -17.03 -14.97 -27.04
N ALA A 189 -16.98 -15.13 -25.72
CA ALA A 189 -18.07 -14.73 -24.81
C ALA A 189 -18.21 -13.21 -24.73
N ILE A 190 -17.07 -12.50 -24.65
CA ILE A 190 -17.02 -11.03 -24.62
C ILE A 190 -17.53 -10.47 -25.96
N MET A 191 -17.08 -11.02 -27.09
CA MET A 191 -17.54 -10.59 -28.42
C MET A 191 -19.05 -10.81 -28.58
N THR A 192 -19.57 -11.93 -28.10
CA THR A 192 -21.02 -12.21 -28.11
C THR A 192 -21.82 -11.20 -27.27
N HIS A 193 -21.30 -10.79 -26.10
CA HIS A 193 -21.92 -9.76 -25.27
C HIS A 193 -21.83 -8.36 -25.89
N VAL A 194 -20.71 -8.01 -26.51
CA VAL A 194 -20.52 -6.73 -27.22
C VAL A 194 -21.45 -6.65 -28.44
N CYS A 195 -21.56 -7.71 -29.25
CA CYS A 195 -22.50 -7.76 -30.38
C CYS A 195 -23.96 -7.63 -29.92
N LYS A 196 -24.34 -8.29 -28.83
CA LYS A 196 -25.69 -8.14 -28.25
C LYS A 196 -25.94 -6.72 -27.75
N PHE A 197 -24.96 -6.09 -27.09
CA PHE A 197 -25.08 -4.72 -26.60
C PHE A 197 -25.28 -3.72 -27.75
N ILE A 198 -24.50 -3.84 -28.83
CA ILE A 198 -24.62 -3.01 -30.04
C ILE A 198 -25.98 -3.20 -30.73
N GLN A 199 -26.50 -4.44 -30.80
CA GLN A 199 -27.83 -4.69 -31.36
C GLN A 199 -28.96 -4.09 -30.52
N THR A 200 -28.86 -4.06 -29.19
CA THR A 200 -29.88 -3.42 -28.34
C THR A 200 -29.93 -1.91 -28.48
N GLU A 201 -28.80 -1.23 -28.80
CA GLU A 201 -28.82 0.21 -29.05
C GLU A 201 -29.27 0.55 -30.48
N GLY A 202 -28.98 -0.30 -31.47
CA GLY A 202 -29.43 -0.12 -32.86
C GLY A 202 -30.91 -0.43 -33.13
N VAL A 203 -31.62 -1.04 -32.19
CA VAL A 203 -33.06 -1.34 -32.30
C VAL A 203 -33.93 -0.26 -31.62
N ASN A 204 -33.34 0.64 -30.83
CA ASN A 204 -34.01 1.77 -30.18
C ASN A 204 -33.79 3.12 -30.90
N SER A 205 -33.30 3.12 -32.14
CA SER A 205 -33.18 4.31 -33.01
C SER A 205 -34.13 4.24 -34.19
#